data_AF-A0A699GE94-F1
#
_entry.id   AF-A0A699GE94-F1
#
_cell.length_a   1.000
_cell.length_b   1.000
_cell.length_c   1.000
_cell.angle_alpha   90.00
_cell.angle_beta   90.00
_cell.angle_gamma   90.00
#
_symmetry.space_group_name_H-M   'P 1'
#
loop_
_entity.id
_entity.type
_entity.pdbx_description
1 polymer ?
#
loop_
_entity_poly.entity_id
_entity_poly.type
_entity_poly.pdbx_seq_one_letter_code
_entity_poly.pdbx_strand_id
1 'polypeptide(L)'
;MSVTMREMLEAGVHFGHQTRFWNPKMAPFIFGHRNKIHIINLEKTMGMYQEAMKHVKQVAASRGTILMVGTKRQARDIIAAEAARAGVPFVDQRWLGGMLTNFKTIKTSIKRLKDMEAQVEDGSVEKLSKKEALMFQREIVKLQKAIGGIKDMGGVPDAIFVVDVGYHKGAITEAAKLGIPVIGVVDTNHSPEGVKFVIPGNDDSSKAITLYARGVADAILEGRAAAGNEVVEMVKAAAGDEFVEEKNMAAITAAMVGELRAKTDAPMMECKKALTEAEGDLVRAEEILRVKLGGKASKASSRVTAEGVVASYIAGGVGALVEVNSETDFVAKNDDFLALAANAAKLVAENNPVDVAALLALPAGNGQTLDEVRAALIGKIGENMTIRRFQRFETTAKLASYLHGARIGVIVEFDGADEQVGKDVAMHIAAMKPVALSSDNVPAELIEKERSVAKLKADEDAAAAVAAGKPVQPADIVAKRLEGSVQKYLKEVSLLNQAFVKNDKQSIEQMLKEKATTVKSFTMYVVGEGIEKKVDDFAAEVAAQMASIQG
;
A
#
# COMPACT_ATOMS: atom_id res chain seq x y z
N MET A 1 17.25 -2.41 5.29
CA MET A 1 17.61 -3.85 5.15
C MET A 1 18.64 -3.96 4.04
N SER A 2 19.71 -4.75 4.23
CA SER A 2 20.71 -4.96 3.19
C SER A 2 20.14 -5.84 2.08
N VAL A 3 20.11 -5.34 0.84
CA VAL A 3 19.75 -6.15 -0.34
C VAL A 3 20.69 -7.35 -0.44
N THR A 4 20.13 -8.52 -0.70
CA THR A 4 20.87 -9.77 -0.91
C THR A 4 21.01 -10.10 -2.39
N MET A 5 22.03 -10.90 -2.74
CA MET A 5 22.19 -11.39 -4.12
C MET A 5 20.99 -12.20 -4.60
N ARG A 6 20.32 -12.92 -3.69
CA ARG A 6 19.08 -13.65 -3.96
C ARG A 6 17.98 -12.71 -4.41
N GLU A 7 17.77 -11.60 -3.70
CA GLU A 7 16.78 -10.58 -4.08
C GLU A 7 17.12 -9.94 -5.43
N MET A 8 18.40 -9.68 -5.72
CA MET A 8 18.83 -9.20 -7.05
C MET A 8 18.52 -10.21 -8.16
N LEU A 9 18.73 -11.50 -7.90
CA LEU A 9 18.40 -12.57 -8.84
C LEU A 9 16.89 -12.64 -9.09
N GLU A 10 16.09 -12.65 -8.02
CA GLU A 10 14.61 -12.70 -8.07
C GLU A 10 14.00 -11.46 -8.74
N ALA A 11 14.61 -10.28 -8.57
CA ALA A 11 14.21 -9.04 -9.22
C ALA A 11 14.61 -8.97 -10.71
N GLY A 12 15.45 -9.90 -11.18
CA GLY A 12 15.90 -9.96 -12.56
C GLY A 12 17.02 -8.97 -12.91
N VAL A 13 17.81 -8.53 -11.93
CA VAL A 13 18.96 -7.60 -12.10
C VAL A 13 20.00 -8.15 -13.09
N HIS A 14 20.17 -9.47 -13.12
CA HIS A 14 21.17 -10.17 -13.93
C HIS A 14 20.85 -10.23 -15.43
N PHE A 15 19.62 -9.91 -15.85
CA PHE A 15 19.25 -9.93 -17.25
C PHE A 15 19.71 -8.64 -17.93
N GLY A 16 20.70 -8.74 -18.80
CA GLY A 16 21.08 -7.65 -19.69
C GLY A 16 20.24 -7.65 -20.97
N HIS A 17 20.76 -6.99 -21.99
CA HIS A 17 20.14 -6.86 -23.30
C HIS A 17 20.57 -7.97 -24.27
N GLN A 18 20.01 -7.96 -25.48
CA GLN A 18 20.34 -8.94 -26.51
C GLN A 18 21.82 -8.85 -26.91
N THR A 19 22.49 -9.98 -27.16
CA THR A 19 23.93 -10.04 -27.46
C THR A 19 24.35 -9.28 -28.73
N ARG A 20 23.41 -8.96 -29.62
CA ARG A 20 23.64 -8.11 -30.79
C ARG A 20 23.63 -6.60 -30.48
N PHE A 21 23.11 -6.22 -29.33
CA PHE A 21 22.95 -4.83 -28.89
C PHE A 21 23.64 -4.66 -27.54
N TRP A 22 24.98 -4.65 -27.57
CA TRP A 22 25.79 -4.51 -26.37
C TRP A 22 26.90 -3.48 -26.58
N ASN A 23 27.39 -2.90 -25.49
CA ASN A 23 28.52 -1.99 -25.47
C ASN A 23 29.78 -2.76 -25.05
N PRO A 24 30.87 -2.74 -25.84
CA PRO A 24 32.11 -3.43 -25.49
C PRO A 24 32.70 -3.06 -24.12
N LYS A 25 32.46 -1.84 -23.62
CA LYS A 25 32.93 -1.39 -22.30
C LYS A 25 32.20 -2.08 -21.15
N MET A 26 31.09 -2.76 -21.43
CA MET A 26 30.39 -3.60 -20.45
C MET A 26 30.96 -5.03 -20.35
N ALA A 27 31.92 -5.42 -21.20
CA ALA A 27 32.55 -6.74 -21.14
C ALA A 27 33.01 -7.16 -19.74
N PRO A 28 33.62 -6.29 -18.91
CA PRO A 28 34.05 -6.67 -17.55
C PRO A 28 32.90 -7.02 -16.62
N PHE A 29 31.68 -6.57 -16.87
CA PHE A 29 30.51 -6.78 -16.00
C PHE A 29 29.60 -7.93 -16.49
N ILE A 30 29.88 -8.50 -17.66
CA ILE A 30 29.11 -9.58 -18.24
C ILE A 30 29.70 -10.93 -17.80
N PHE A 31 28.87 -11.76 -17.17
CA PHE A 31 29.23 -13.14 -16.81
C PHE A 31 29.20 -14.06 -18.03
N GLY A 32 28.24 -13.86 -18.92
CA GLY A 32 28.08 -14.68 -20.12
C GLY A 32 26.81 -14.30 -20.88
N HIS A 33 26.20 -15.27 -21.54
CA HIS A 33 24.91 -15.08 -22.23
C HIS A 33 24.10 -16.38 -22.20
N ARG A 34 22.77 -16.25 -22.22
CA ARG A 34 21.81 -17.36 -22.30
C ARG A 34 20.68 -16.95 -23.25
N ASN A 35 20.31 -17.82 -24.18
CA ASN A 35 19.24 -17.54 -25.15
C ASN A 35 19.41 -16.19 -25.89
N LYS A 36 20.66 -15.85 -26.26
CA LYS A 36 21.02 -14.57 -26.90
C LYS A 36 20.77 -13.30 -26.05
N ILE A 37 20.64 -13.45 -24.73
CA ILE A 37 20.58 -12.36 -23.76
C ILE A 37 21.86 -12.38 -22.91
N HIS A 38 22.52 -11.25 -22.74
CA HIS A 38 23.67 -11.16 -21.83
C HIS A 38 23.25 -11.37 -20.37
N ILE A 39 24.08 -12.08 -19.62
CA ILE A 39 23.91 -12.26 -18.18
C ILE A 39 24.96 -11.39 -17.48
N ILE A 40 24.49 -10.45 -16.67
CA ILE A 40 25.32 -9.56 -15.87
C ILE A 40 25.83 -10.31 -14.64
N ASN A 41 27.09 -10.09 -14.28
CA ASN A 41 27.72 -10.72 -13.13
C ASN A 41 27.23 -10.08 -11.82
N LEU A 42 26.34 -10.77 -11.10
CA LEU A 42 25.75 -10.28 -9.86
C LEU A 42 26.74 -10.13 -8.71
N GLU A 43 27.85 -10.87 -8.67
CA GLU A 43 28.88 -10.67 -7.64
C GLU A 43 29.51 -9.28 -7.78
N LYS A 44 29.82 -8.88 -9.02
CA LYS A 44 30.32 -7.54 -9.33
C LYS A 44 29.24 -6.49 -9.06
N THR A 45 28.02 -6.72 -9.54
CA THR A 45 26.89 -5.81 -9.29
C THR A 45 26.69 -5.56 -7.81
N MET A 46 26.72 -6.61 -6.98
CA MET A 46 26.49 -6.52 -5.55
C MET A 46 27.55 -5.65 -4.86
N GLY A 47 28.83 -5.87 -5.15
CA GLY A 47 29.92 -5.06 -4.58
C GLY A 47 29.80 -3.59 -4.96
N MET A 48 29.55 -3.30 -6.24
CA MET A 48 29.45 -1.92 -6.73
C MET A 48 28.16 -1.23 -6.26
N TYR A 49 27.07 -1.98 -6.13
CA TYR A 49 25.82 -1.49 -5.54
C TYR A 49 26.01 -1.10 -4.07
N GLN A 50 26.70 -1.91 -3.28
CA GLN A 50 27.00 -1.58 -1.88
C GLN A 50 27.86 -0.32 -1.77
N GLU A 51 28.86 -0.15 -2.64
CA GLU A 51 29.67 1.06 -2.70
C GLU A 51 28.83 2.30 -3.06
N ALA A 52 27.93 2.17 -4.04
CA ALA A 52 26.99 3.22 -4.42
C ALA A 52 26.07 3.60 -3.24
N MET A 53 25.47 2.62 -2.54
CA MET A 53 24.59 2.89 -1.40
C MET A 53 25.34 3.54 -0.24
N LYS A 54 26.60 3.13 0.00
CA LYS A 54 27.47 3.77 0.99
C LYS A 54 27.69 5.25 0.65
N HIS A 55 27.95 5.57 -0.61
CA HIS A 55 28.10 6.97 -1.04
C HIS A 55 26.80 7.77 -0.88
N VAL A 56 25.65 7.21 -1.30
CA VAL A 56 24.34 7.84 -1.13
C VAL A 56 24.07 8.16 0.35
N LYS A 57 24.34 7.20 1.25
CA LYS A 57 24.21 7.37 2.70
C LYS A 57 25.10 8.49 3.24
N GLN A 58 26.36 8.57 2.77
CA GLN A 58 27.29 9.64 3.15
C GLN A 58 26.81 11.02 2.70
N VAL A 59 26.36 11.16 1.45
CA VAL A 59 25.83 12.44 0.94
C VAL A 59 24.62 12.86 1.76
N ALA A 60 23.70 11.94 2.06
CA ALA A 60 22.51 12.21 2.85
C ALA A 60 22.82 12.58 4.31
N ALA A 61 23.80 11.92 4.93
CA ALA A 61 24.26 12.24 6.30
C ALA A 61 24.84 13.67 6.38
N SER A 62 25.57 14.09 5.36
CA SER A 62 26.06 15.47 5.22
C SER A 62 24.98 16.49 4.84
N ARG A 63 23.69 16.10 4.89
CA ARG A 63 22.53 16.90 4.44
C ARG A 63 22.59 17.32 2.97
N GLY A 64 23.37 16.61 2.16
CA GLY A 64 23.43 16.81 0.73
C GLY A 64 22.13 16.38 0.05
N THR A 65 21.84 17.01 -1.09
CA THR A 65 20.67 16.73 -1.91
C THR A 65 21.01 15.72 -2.99
N ILE A 66 20.28 14.60 -3.03
CA ILE A 66 20.38 13.61 -4.11
C ILE A 66 19.20 13.77 -5.05
N LEU A 67 19.44 13.92 -6.35
CA LEU A 67 18.39 13.97 -7.38
C LEU A 67 18.17 12.59 -7.99
N MET A 68 16.95 12.05 -7.91
CA MET A 68 16.61 10.76 -8.52
C MET A 68 16.05 10.95 -9.94
N VAL A 69 16.60 10.25 -10.92
CA VAL A 69 16.28 10.43 -12.34
C VAL A 69 15.92 9.09 -12.96
N GLY A 70 14.72 9.00 -13.55
CA GLY A 70 14.33 7.86 -14.35
C GLY A 70 13.04 8.13 -15.09
N THR A 71 13.14 8.35 -16.41
CA THR A 71 11.98 8.78 -17.22
C THR A 71 11.47 7.74 -18.21
N LYS A 72 12.01 6.52 -18.16
CA LYS A 72 11.42 5.35 -18.81
C LYS A 72 10.05 5.06 -18.24
N ARG A 73 9.14 4.54 -19.06
CA ARG A 73 7.77 4.18 -18.65
C ARG A 73 7.75 3.29 -17.40
N GLN A 74 8.67 2.33 -17.31
CA GLN A 74 8.80 1.40 -16.20
C GLN A 74 9.36 2.05 -14.92
N ALA A 75 10.02 3.22 -15.03
CA ALA A 75 10.72 3.88 -13.93
C ALA A 75 9.95 5.08 -13.35
N ARG A 76 9.12 5.78 -14.14
CA ARG A 76 8.56 7.09 -13.77
C ARG A 76 7.90 7.08 -12.39
N ASP A 77 6.91 6.21 -12.22
CA ASP A 77 6.10 6.15 -11.01
C ASP A 77 6.92 5.63 -9.82
N ILE A 78 7.86 4.71 -10.07
CA ILE A 78 8.74 4.14 -9.04
C ILE A 78 9.69 5.20 -8.50
N ILE A 79 10.33 5.96 -9.40
CA ILE A 79 11.28 7.02 -9.03
C ILE A 79 10.55 8.13 -8.29
N ALA A 80 9.39 8.57 -8.78
CA ALA A 80 8.57 9.58 -8.12
C ALA A 80 8.15 9.15 -6.71
N ALA A 81 7.66 7.91 -6.56
CA ALA A 81 7.21 7.38 -5.27
C ALA A 81 8.35 7.25 -4.25
N GLU A 82 9.48 6.65 -4.64
CA GLU A 82 10.62 6.46 -3.73
C GLU A 82 11.34 7.77 -3.39
N ALA A 83 11.44 8.70 -4.34
CA ALA A 83 11.99 10.03 -4.09
C ALA A 83 11.09 10.84 -3.14
N ALA A 84 9.77 10.79 -3.32
CA ALA A 84 8.81 11.41 -2.41
C ALA A 84 8.92 10.80 -1.00
N ARG A 85 9.01 9.47 -0.90
CA ARG A 85 9.22 8.76 0.37
C ARG A 85 10.50 9.20 1.08
N ALA A 86 11.59 9.37 0.34
CA ALA A 86 12.86 9.84 0.87
C ALA A 86 12.93 11.37 1.04
N GLY A 87 11.91 12.13 0.63
CA GLY A 87 11.92 13.60 0.68
C GLY A 87 13.10 14.19 -0.10
N VAL A 88 13.29 13.74 -1.34
CA VAL A 88 14.34 14.21 -2.25
C VAL A 88 13.76 14.58 -3.63
N PRO A 89 14.40 15.48 -4.39
CA PRO A 89 13.90 15.85 -5.71
C PRO A 89 14.03 14.72 -6.72
N PHE A 90 13.20 14.77 -7.77
CA PHE A 90 13.21 13.78 -8.84
C PHE A 90 12.86 14.32 -10.23
N VAL A 91 13.22 13.54 -11.25
CA VAL A 91 12.82 13.74 -12.65
C VAL A 91 12.31 12.42 -13.22
N ASP A 92 11.00 12.35 -13.47
CA ASP A 92 10.27 11.15 -13.91
C ASP A 92 9.69 11.27 -15.32
N GLN A 93 9.48 12.48 -15.85
CA GLN A 93 8.90 12.67 -17.18
C GLN A 93 9.94 12.91 -18.29
N ARG A 94 10.74 13.99 -18.16
CA ARG A 94 11.71 14.38 -19.18
C ARG A 94 12.83 15.23 -18.58
N TRP A 95 14.07 14.92 -18.96
CA TRP A 95 15.21 15.79 -18.71
C TRP A 95 15.18 17.01 -19.64
N LEU A 96 15.20 18.21 -19.07
CA LEU A 96 15.33 19.45 -19.84
C LEU A 96 16.83 19.77 -20.04
N GLY A 97 17.23 20.13 -21.25
CA GLY A 97 18.61 20.53 -21.48
C GLY A 97 18.96 21.79 -20.67
N GLY A 98 20.07 21.75 -19.95
CA GLY A 98 20.50 22.82 -19.04
C GLY A 98 19.82 22.76 -17.68
N MET A 99 19.18 21.64 -17.31
CA MET A 99 18.53 21.48 -16.02
C MET A 99 19.50 21.69 -14.85
N LEU A 100 20.77 21.30 -15.00
CA LEU A 100 21.82 21.55 -14.01
C LEU A 100 22.72 22.72 -14.44
N THR A 101 23.20 22.73 -15.69
CA THR A 101 24.19 23.74 -16.12
C THR A 101 23.61 25.14 -16.32
N ASN A 102 22.28 25.26 -16.44
CA ASN A 102 21.56 26.53 -16.51
C ASN A 102 20.45 26.62 -15.45
N PHE A 103 20.78 26.19 -14.22
CA PHE A 103 19.80 26.14 -13.13
C PHE A 103 19.20 27.52 -12.80
N LYS A 104 19.88 28.64 -13.09
CA LYS A 104 19.33 29.98 -12.93
C LYS A 104 18.06 30.20 -13.76
N THR A 105 18.04 29.76 -15.01
CA THR A 105 16.83 29.83 -15.86
C THR A 105 15.75 28.86 -15.36
N ILE A 106 16.15 27.66 -14.93
CA ILE A 106 15.21 26.68 -14.35
C ILE A 106 14.54 27.24 -13.10
N LYS A 107 15.28 27.93 -12.23
CA LYS A 107 14.71 28.64 -11.06
C LYS A 107 13.63 29.64 -11.45
N THR A 108 13.76 30.34 -12.58
CA THR A 108 12.71 31.23 -13.08
C THR A 108 11.45 30.47 -13.44
N SER A 109 11.58 29.31 -14.10
CA SER A 109 10.43 28.45 -14.41
C SER A 109 9.82 27.82 -13.16
N ILE A 110 10.63 27.44 -12.18
CA ILE A 110 10.16 26.93 -10.87
C ILE A 110 9.41 28.03 -10.12
N LYS A 111 9.95 29.26 -10.09
CA LYS A 111 9.27 30.41 -9.49
C LYS A 111 7.93 30.64 -10.18
N ARG A 112 7.89 30.63 -11.51
CA ARG A 112 6.64 30.76 -12.27
C ARG A 112 5.64 29.67 -11.88
N LEU A 113 6.08 28.42 -11.74
CA LEU A 113 5.22 27.33 -11.27
C LEU A 113 4.67 27.62 -9.85
N LYS A 114 5.52 28.05 -8.92
CA LYS A 114 5.10 28.40 -7.54
C LYS A 114 4.13 29.58 -7.51
N ASP A 115 4.40 30.62 -8.29
CA ASP A 115 3.50 31.78 -8.43
C ASP A 115 2.14 31.35 -9.02
N MET A 116 2.15 30.42 -9.98
CA MET A 116 0.92 29.86 -10.55
C MET A 116 0.17 28.95 -9.55
N GLU A 117 0.87 28.16 -8.74
CA GLU A 117 0.27 27.38 -7.65
C GLU A 117 -0.38 28.30 -6.60
N ALA A 118 0.29 29.40 -6.24
CA ALA A 118 -0.25 30.39 -5.30
C ALA A 118 -1.51 31.07 -5.84
N GLN A 119 -1.55 31.42 -7.14
CA GLN A 119 -2.74 32.00 -7.78
C GLN A 119 -3.93 31.03 -7.84
N VAL A 120 -3.66 29.73 -7.84
CA VAL A 120 -4.70 28.69 -7.76
C VAL A 120 -5.20 28.59 -6.32
N GLU A 121 -4.30 28.63 -5.35
CA GLU A 121 -4.63 28.53 -3.91
C GLU A 121 -5.37 29.76 -3.37
N ASP A 122 -5.05 30.97 -3.88
CA ASP A 122 -5.66 32.23 -3.45
C ASP A 122 -6.95 32.62 -4.19
N GLY A 123 -7.41 31.78 -5.12
CA GLY A 123 -8.60 32.02 -5.91
C GLY A 123 -8.46 33.11 -6.98
N SER A 124 -7.25 33.43 -7.45
CA SER A 124 -7.05 34.40 -8.54
C SER A 124 -7.48 33.85 -9.90
N VAL A 125 -7.32 32.54 -10.14
CA VAL A 125 -7.65 31.86 -11.42
C VAL A 125 -9.15 31.88 -11.75
N GLU A 126 -9.94 32.19 -10.75
CA GLU A 126 -11.40 32.11 -10.64
C GLU A 126 -12.12 33.29 -11.26
N LYS A 127 -11.42 34.42 -11.19
CA LYS A 127 -11.81 35.71 -11.76
C LYS A 127 -11.49 35.76 -13.25
N LEU A 128 -10.81 34.75 -13.79
CA LEU A 128 -10.48 34.64 -15.21
C LEU A 128 -11.67 34.11 -16.03
N SER A 129 -11.69 34.41 -17.32
CA SER A 129 -12.67 33.77 -18.20
C SER A 129 -12.44 32.26 -18.29
N LYS A 130 -13.48 31.46 -18.57
CA LYS A 130 -13.37 29.99 -18.73
C LYS A 130 -12.23 29.55 -19.66
N LYS A 131 -11.98 30.32 -20.72
CA LYS A 131 -10.89 30.05 -21.68
C LYS A 131 -9.52 30.33 -21.07
N GLU A 132 -9.36 31.43 -20.36
CA GLU A 132 -8.11 31.80 -19.68
C GLU A 132 -7.79 30.85 -18.53
N ALA A 133 -8.79 30.50 -17.71
CA ALA A 133 -8.65 29.49 -16.65
C ALA A 133 -8.22 28.12 -17.22
N LEU A 134 -8.81 27.67 -18.33
CA LEU A 134 -8.40 26.43 -18.99
C LEU A 134 -6.95 26.48 -19.52
N MET A 135 -6.54 27.61 -20.11
CA MET A 135 -5.16 27.79 -20.59
C MET A 135 -4.17 27.82 -19.44
N PHE A 136 -4.52 28.49 -18.34
CA PHE A 136 -3.75 28.51 -17.10
C PHE A 136 -3.58 27.11 -16.53
N GLN A 137 -4.67 26.32 -16.43
CA GLN A 137 -4.64 24.95 -15.93
C GLN A 137 -3.79 24.01 -16.82
N ARG A 138 -3.84 24.19 -18.15
CA ARG A 138 -2.99 23.41 -19.05
C ARG A 138 -1.52 23.75 -18.86
N GLU A 139 -1.21 25.02 -18.62
CA GLU A 139 0.15 25.48 -18.39
C GLU A 139 0.70 24.99 -17.05
N ILE A 140 -0.07 25.06 -15.96
CA ILE A 140 0.37 24.55 -14.64
C ILE A 140 0.61 23.03 -14.70
N VAL A 141 -0.28 22.25 -15.33
CA VAL A 141 -0.09 20.80 -15.51
C VAL A 141 1.16 20.50 -16.33
N LYS A 142 1.42 21.29 -17.37
CA LYS A 142 2.62 21.13 -18.20
C LYS A 142 3.89 21.44 -17.42
N LEU A 143 3.89 22.50 -16.61
CA LEU A 143 5.02 22.87 -15.75
C LEU A 143 5.23 21.84 -14.64
N GLN A 144 4.16 21.38 -13.99
CA GLN A 144 4.21 20.32 -12.98
C GLN A 144 4.87 19.04 -13.53
N LYS A 145 4.45 18.59 -14.71
CA LYS A 145 5.08 17.43 -15.37
C LYS A 145 6.53 17.67 -15.74
N ALA A 146 6.94 18.90 -16.06
CA ALA A 146 8.28 19.19 -16.54
C ALA A 146 9.30 19.44 -15.41
N ILE A 147 8.88 20.12 -14.34
CA ILE A 147 9.77 20.64 -13.28
C ILE A 147 9.19 20.50 -11.87
N GLY A 148 8.02 19.88 -11.71
CA GLY A 148 7.37 19.72 -10.40
C GLY A 148 8.21 18.93 -9.40
N GLY A 149 8.83 17.83 -9.84
CA GLY A 149 9.71 17.01 -8.99
C GLY A 149 10.99 17.70 -8.52
N ILE A 150 11.34 18.85 -9.09
CA ILE A 150 12.51 19.65 -8.70
C ILE A 150 12.12 21.02 -8.10
N LYS A 151 10.83 21.28 -7.85
CA LYS A 151 10.35 22.61 -7.48
C LYS A 151 10.87 23.11 -6.12
N ASP A 152 11.26 22.18 -5.25
CA ASP A 152 11.78 22.49 -3.91
C ASP A 152 13.31 22.43 -3.83
N MET A 153 13.99 22.30 -4.97
CA MET A 153 15.45 22.40 -5.03
C MET A 153 15.91 23.86 -4.85
N GLY A 154 16.63 24.12 -3.76
CA GLY A 154 17.29 25.41 -3.53
C GLY A 154 18.53 25.64 -4.41
N GLY A 155 19.16 24.57 -4.89
CA GLY A 155 20.42 24.55 -5.63
C GLY A 155 20.52 23.34 -6.56
N VAL A 156 21.65 23.23 -7.27
CA VAL A 156 22.01 21.98 -7.96
C VAL A 156 22.28 20.87 -6.93
N PRO A 157 22.03 19.59 -7.24
CA PRO A 157 22.18 18.51 -6.30
C PRO A 157 23.66 18.15 -6.07
N ASP A 158 23.95 17.55 -4.92
CA ASP A 158 25.29 17.08 -4.54
C ASP A 158 25.61 15.70 -5.15
N ALA A 159 24.58 14.95 -5.57
CA ALA A 159 24.71 13.71 -6.33
C ALA A 159 23.46 13.46 -7.17
N ILE A 160 23.60 12.69 -8.25
CA ILE A 160 22.44 12.21 -9.03
C ILE A 160 22.41 10.68 -9.08
N PHE A 161 21.22 10.11 -8.86
CA PHE A 161 20.95 8.70 -9.10
C PHE A 161 20.16 8.56 -10.41
N VAL A 162 20.64 7.73 -11.35
CA VAL A 162 20.10 7.61 -12.70
C VAL A 162 19.78 6.16 -13.03
N VAL A 163 18.53 5.89 -13.43
CA VAL A 163 18.10 4.60 -13.99
C VAL A 163 18.11 4.69 -15.52
N ASP A 164 18.93 3.86 -16.16
CA ASP A 164 19.33 3.93 -17.58
C ASP A 164 20.16 5.19 -17.92
N VAL A 165 21.47 4.99 -17.94
CA VAL A 165 22.45 6.01 -18.34
C VAL A 165 22.41 6.37 -19.82
N GLY A 166 21.97 5.45 -20.68
CA GLY A 166 21.80 5.65 -22.10
C GLY A 166 20.64 6.56 -22.46
N TYR A 167 19.52 6.43 -21.75
CA TYR A 167 18.35 7.29 -21.89
C TYR A 167 18.63 8.70 -21.33
N HIS A 168 19.58 8.82 -20.40
CA HIS A 168 19.88 10.04 -19.64
C HIS A 168 21.27 10.65 -19.91
N LYS A 169 21.79 10.51 -21.14
CA LYS A 169 23.09 11.11 -21.56
C LYS A 169 23.22 12.60 -21.27
N GLY A 170 22.13 13.35 -21.42
CA GLY A 170 22.08 14.78 -21.13
C GLY A 170 22.38 15.06 -19.65
N ALA A 171 21.74 14.33 -18.74
CA ALA A 171 21.96 14.45 -17.30
C ALA A 171 23.41 14.14 -16.92
N ILE A 172 23.98 13.06 -17.48
CA ILE A 172 25.36 12.65 -17.22
C ILE A 172 26.34 13.71 -17.71
N THR A 173 26.13 14.25 -18.91
CA THR A 173 27.00 15.27 -19.49
C THR A 173 26.98 16.56 -18.67
N GLU A 174 25.80 16.98 -18.21
CA GLU A 174 25.65 18.16 -17.37
C GLU A 174 26.24 17.96 -15.97
N ALA A 175 26.00 16.80 -15.34
CA ALA A 175 26.57 16.46 -14.04
C ALA A 175 28.10 16.44 -14.10
N ALA A 176 28.69 15.82 -15.13
CA ALA A 176 30.13 15.79 -15.34
C ALA A 176 30.75 17.19 -15.44
N LYS A 177 30.11 18.13 -16.17
CA LYS A 177 30.56 19.52 -16.30
C LYS A 177 30.59 20.26 -14.96
N LEU A 178 29.70 19.91 -14.03
CA LEU A 178 29.59 20.54 -12.72
C LEU A 178 30.32 19.76 -11.62
N GLY A 179 30.97 18.64 -11.95
CA GLY A 179 31.62 17.77 -10.97
C GLY A 179 30.65 17.02 -10.05
N ILE A 180 29.36 16.93 -10.42
CA ILE A 180 28.34 16.23 -9.63
C ILE A 180 28.51 14.72 -9.86
N PRO A 181 28.72 13.92 -8.79
CA PRO A 181 28.88 12.48 -8.90
C PRO A 181 27.58 11.81 -9.39
N VAL A 182 27.72 10.96 -10.40
CA VAL A 182 26.64 10.14 -10.96
C VAL A 182 26.70 8.73 -10.38
N ILE A 183 25.60 8.30 -9.76
CA ILE A 183 25.30 6.91 -9.42
C ILE A 183 24.35 6.38 -10.49
N GLY A 184 24.79 5.43 -11.31
CA GLY A 184 24.04 5.03 -12.51
C GLY A 184 23.83 3.53 -12.63
N VAL A 185 22.59 3.12 -12.91
CA VAL A 185 22.30 1.76 -13.37
C VAL A 185 22.67 1.65 -14.84
N VAL A 186 23.57 0.71 -15.16
CA VAL A 186 24.12 0.53 -16.51
C VAL A 186 23.83 -0.88 -17.00
N ASP A 187 22.92 -0.99 -17.96
CA ASP A 187 22.72 -2.24 -18.70
C ASP A 187 23.84 -2.43 -19.75
N THR A 188 24.03 -3.68 -20.15
CA THR A 188 24.97 -4.18 -21.15
C THR A 188 24.96 -3.45 -22.50
N ASN A 189 23.90 -2.73 -22.86
CA ASN A 189 23.78 -1.96 -24.11
C ASN A 189 24.33 -0.53 -24.02
N HIS A 190 24.74 -0.05 -22.85
CA HIS A 190 25.20 1.33 -22.65
C HIS A 190 26.61 1.43 -22.06
N SER A 191 27.24 2.59 -22.25
CA SER A 191 28.60 2.85 -21.75
C SER A 191 28.56 3.21 -20.27
N PRO A 192 29.45 2.66 -19.43
CA PRO A 192 29.60 3.08 -18.03
C PRO A 192 30.35 4.41 -17.87
N GLU A 193 30.81 5.03 -18.96
CA GLU A 193 31.58 6.28 -18.90
C GLU A 193 30.76 7.47 -18.37
N GLY A 194 31.43 8.34 -17.62
CA GLY A 194 30.79 9.48 -16.97
C GLY A 194 29.98 9.11 -15.72
N VAL A 195 29.94 7.83 -15.36
CA VAL A 195 29.29 7.33 -14.15
C VAL A 195 30.35 7.07 -13.08
N LYS A 196 30.27 7.75 -11.95
CA LYS A 196 31.25 7.60 -10.86
C LYS A 196 31.02 6.31 -10.08
N PHE A 197 29.76 5.99 -9.80
CA PHE A 197 29.36 4.76 -9.12
C PHE A 197 28.46 3.96 -10.06
N VAL A 198 29.08 3.02 -10.78
CA VAL A 198 28.41 2.17 -11.77
C VAL A 198 27.70 1.03 -11.05
N ILE A 199 26.42 0.82 -11.33
CA ILE A 199 25.65 -0.34 -10.88
C ILE A 199 25.32 -1.16 -12.14
N PRO A 200 26.12 -2.18 -12.50
CA PRO A 200 25.80 -3.02 -13.66
C PRO A 200 24.51 -3.79 -13.39
N GLY A 201 23.48 -3.60 -14.20
CA GLY A 201 22.20 -4.24 -13.93
C GLY A 201 21.10 -3.89 -14.92
N ASN A 202 20.05 -4.71 -14.92
CA ASN A 202 18.85 -4.52 -15.73
C ASN A 202 18.14 -3.20 -15.41
N ASP A 203 17.96 -2.33 -16.39
CA ASP A 203 17.23 -1.05 -16.27
C ASP A 203 15.87 -1.03 -17.01
N ASP A 204 15.40 -2.20 -17.46
CA ASP A 204 14.12 -2.40 -18.16
C ASP A 204 13.08 -3.15 -17.30
N SER A 205 13.51 -3.90 -16.28
CA SER A 205 12.63 -4.63 -15.35
C SER A 205 12.12 -3.72 -14.25
N SER A 206 10.79 -3.53 -14.15
CA SER A 206 10.18 -2.77 -13.04
C SER A 206 10.61 -3.32 -11.66
N LYS A 207 10.76 -4.64 -11.49
CA LYS A 207 11.21 -5.22 -10.22
C LYS A 207 12.65 -4.84 -9.87
N ALA A 208 13.55 -4.84 -10.86
CA ALA A 208 14.93 -4.42 -10.66
C ALA A 208 15.02 -2.91 -10.35
N ILE A 209 14.27 -2.10 -11.10
CA ILE A 209 14.19 -0.65 -10.88
C ILE A 209 13.67 -0.33 -9.48
N THR A 210 12.60 -1.02 -9.02
CA THR A 210 12.10 -0.89 -7.64
C THR A 210 13.19 -1.22 -6.62
N LEU A 211 13.96 -2.28 -6.82
CA LEU A 211 15.04 -2.66 -5.91
C LEU A 211 16.10 -1.57 -5.79
N TYR A 212 16.54 -0.98 -6.91
CA TYR A 212 17.53 0.11 -6.84
C TYR A 212 16.94 1.37 -6.22
N ALA A 213 15.77 1.82 -6.68
CA ALA A 213 15.13 3.05 -6.22
C ALA A 213 14.82 2.99 -4.72
N ARG A 214 14.25 1.87 -4.26
CA ARG A 214 14.00 1.62 -2.83
C ARG A 214 15.29 1.62 -2.03
N GLY A 215 16.34 0.95 -2.52
CA GLY A 215 17.62 0.92 -1.84
C GLY A 215 18.29 2.28 -1.71
N VAL A 216 18.20 3.12 -2.75
CA VAL A 216 18.67 4.51 -2.72
C VAL A 216 17.87 5.32 -1.69
N ALA A 217 16.55 5.21 -1.70
CA ALA A 217 15.67 5.90 -0.74
C ALA A 217 15.92 5.44 0.70
N ASP A 218 16.11 4.14 0.93
CA ASP A 218 16.47 3.59 2.24
C ASP A 218 17.84 4.11 2.70
N ALA A 219 18.85 4.14 1.81
CA ALA A 219 20.16 4.69 2.12
C ALA A 219 20.12 6.20 2.46
N ILE A 220 19.26 6.97 1.79
CA ILE A 220 19.01 8.39 2.11
C ILE A 220 18.44 8.54 3.51
N LEU A 221 17.39 7.79 3.82
CA LEU A 221 16.70 7.84 5.12
C LEU A 221 17.65 7.41 6.25
N GLU A 222 18.40 6.32 6.05
CA GLU A 222 19.40 5.87 7.01
C GLU A 222 20.52 6.89 7.23
N GLY A 223 20.99 7.55 6.16
CA GLY A 223 22.02 8.59 6.25
C GLY A 223 21.55 9.79 7.07
N ARG A 224 20.33 10.27 6.81
CA ARG A 224 19.72 11.38 7.57
C ARG A 224 19.48 11.01 9.03
N ALA A 225 19.03 9.78 9.31
CA ALA A 225 18.82 9.30 10.67
C ALA A 225 20.13 9.23 11.47
N ALA A 226 21.22 8.76 10.84
CA ALA A 226 22.54 8.71 11.48
C ALA A 226 23.04 10.11 11.88
N ALA A 227 22.89 11.10 11.00
CA ALA A 227 23.26 12.48 11.30
C ALA A 227 22.38 13.09 12.41
N GLY A 228 21.10 12.73 12.47
CA GLY A 228 20.22 13.13 13.57
C GLY A 228 20.69 12.59 14.92
N ASN A 229 21.07 11.31 14.97
CA ASN A 229 21.57 10.67 16.18
C ASN A 229 22.93 11.24 16.63
N GLU A 230 23.84 11.55 15.71
CA GLU A 230 25.11 12.21 16.06
C GLU A 230 24.89 13.59 16.69
N VAL A 231 23.93 14.38 16.18
CA VAL A 231 23.56 15.67 16.79
C VAL A 231 22.94 15.46 18.17
N VAL A 232 22.09 14.45 18.36
CA VAL A 232 21.51 14.12 19.67
C VAL A 232 22.59 13.67 20.67
N GLU A 233 23.55 12.86 20.24
CA GLU A 233 24.68 12.42 21.07
C GLU A 233 25.62 13.58 21.40
N MET A 234 25.89 14.50 20.47
CA MET A 234 26.68 15.70 20.74
C MET A 234 25.96 16.66 21.69
N VAL A 235 24.63 16.79 21.59
CA VAL A 235 23.83 17.58 22.54
C VAL A 235 23.79 16.91 23.92
N LYS A 236 23.75 15.57 23.99
CA LYS A 236 23.89 14.82 25.26
C LYS A 236 25.29 14.95 25.87
N ALA A 237 26.34 14.94 25.06
CA ALA A 237 27.72 15.09 25.52
C ALA A 237 28.04 16.53 25.97
N ALA A 238 27.36 17.53 25.40
CA ALA A 238 27.47 18.92 25.79
C ALA A 238 26.62 19.30 27.02
N ALA A 239 25.74 18.42 27.49
CA ALA A 239 24.87 18.65 28.64
C ALA A 239 25.47 18.24 30.01
N GLY A 240 26.77 17.93 30.06
CA GLY A 240 27.54 17.78 31.30
C GLY A 240 28.15 19.12 31.73
N ASP A 241 27.72 19.63 32.88
CA ASP A 241 28.18 20.83 33.60
C ASP A 241 27.83 22.21 33.00
N GLU A 242 26.69 22.75 33.43
CA GLU A 242 26.60 23.83 34.45
C GLU A 242 25.18 24.43 34.45
N PHE A 243 24.51 24.38 35.61
CA PHE A 243 23.27 25.10 35.87
C PHE A 243 23.58 26.55 36.23
N VAL A 244 22.92 27.51 35.57
CA VAL A 244 22.52 28.78 36.19
C VAL A 244 21.09 29.12 35.77
N GLU A 245 20.24 29.30 36.78
CA GLU A 245 18.86 29.80 36.68
C GLU A 245 18.82 31.20 36.05
N GLU A 246 17.85 31.43 35.15
CA GLU A 246 17.00 32.62 35.25
C GLU A 246 15.65 32.44 34.52
N LYS A 247 14.58 32.81 35.22
CA LYS A 247 13.19 32.83 34.77
C LYS A 247 12.97 33.80 33.60
N ASN A 248 12.33 33.34 32.52
CA ASN A 248 11.16 34.03 31.97
C ASN A 248 10.43 33.25 30.86
N MET A 249 9.09 33.21 31.00
CA MET A 249 8.04 32.96 29.99
C MET A 249 8.11 31.62 29.23
N ALA A 250 7.16 30.73 29.58
CA ALA A 250 6.88 29.45 28.93
C ALA A 250 6.56 29.59 27.43
N ALA A 251 7.59 29.68 26.61
CA ALA A 251 7.48 29.38 25.19
C ALA A 251 7.54 27.86 25.05
N ILE A 252 6.43 27.25 24.61
CA ILE A 252 6.36 25.83 24.30
C ILE A 252 7.46 25.49 23.29
N THR A 253 8.46 24.73 23.73
CA THR A 253 9.60 24.40 22.89
C THR A 253 9.28 23.21 21.99
N ALA A 254 9.96 23.11 20.84
CA ALA A 254 9.84 21.94 19.96
C ALA A 254 10.24 20.63 20.67
N ALA A 255 11.15 20.72 21.66
CA ALA A 255 11.54 19.59 22.50
C ALA A 255 10.37 19.08 23.36
N MET A 256 9.62 19.97 24.01
CA MET A 256 8.44 19.59 24.81
C MET A 256 7.35 18.95 23.93
N VAL A 257 7.13 19.48 22.72
CA VAL A 257 6.19 18.88 21.76
C VAL A 257 6.68 17.50 21.31
N GLY A 258 7.98 17.36 21.06
CA GLY A 258 8.60 16.08 20.70
C GLY A 258 8.53 15.04 21.81
N GLU A 259 8.75 15.44 23.06
CA GLU A 259 8.65 14.59 24.25
C GLU A 259 7.22 14.11 24.46
N LEU A 260 6.24 15.03 24.43
CA LEU A 260 4.83 14.67 24.56
C LEU A 260 4.38 13.75 23.44
N ARG A 261 4.83 13.99 22.20
CA ARG A 261 4.56 13.12 21.05
C ARG A 261 5.19 11.74 21.22
N ALA A 262 6.44 11.65 21.67
CA ALA A 262 7.11 10.36 21.88
C ALA A 262 6.43 9.54 22.98
N LYS A 263 5.86 10.20 23.99
CA LYS A 263 5.15 9.56 25.09
C LYS A 263 3.73 9.12 24.72
N THR A 264 3.03 9.89 23.90
CA THR A 264 1.59 9.70 23.63
C THR A 264 1.26 9.20 22.23
N ASP A 265 2.25 9.20 21.32
CA ASP A 265 2.10 8.99 19.89
C ASP A 265 1.08 9.93 19.19
N ALA A 266 0.63 10.98 19.87
CA ALA A 266 -0.39 11.86 19.33
C ALA A 266 0.12 12.72 18.16
N PRO A 267 -0.76 13.17 17.23
CA PRO A 267 -0.35 14.04 16.14
C PRO A 267 0.34 15.33 16.64
N MET A 268 1.39 15.76 15.93
CA MET A 268 2.28 16.85 16.35
C MET A 268 1.53 18.13 16.74
N MET A 269 0.53 18.51 15.95
CA MET A 269 -0.26 19.72 16.21
C MET A 269 -1.20 19.57 17.41
N GLU A 270 -1.66 18.36 17.73
CA GLU A 270 -2.44 18.12 18.95
C GLU A 270 -1.53 18.22 20.18
N CYS A 271 -0.32 17.65 20.12
CA CYS A 271 0.67 17.79 21.19
C CYS A 271 1.00 19.27 21.46
N LYS A 272 1.22 20.05 20.38
CA LYS A 272 1.47 21.49 20.51
C LYS A 272 0.27 22.22 21.10
N LYS A 273 -0.96 21.94 20.65
CA LYS A 273 -2.19 22.57 21.18
C LYS A 273 -2.42 22.21 22.64
N ALA A 274 -2.23 20.95 23.01
CA ALA A 274 -2.39 20.48 24.39
C ALA A 274 -1.36 21.11 25.33
N LEU A 275 -0.09 21.19 24.92
CA LEU A 275 0.93 21.94 25.66
C LEU A 275 0.63 23.43 25.76
N THR A 276 -0.05 24.00 24.76
CA THR A 276 -0.47 25.41 24.81
C THR A 276 -1.53 25.64 25.86
N GLU A 277 -2.52 24.76 25.90
CA GLU A 277 -3.61 24.82 26.88
C GLU A 277 -3.17 24.40 28.28
N ALA A 278 -2.15 23.57 28.39
CA ALA A 278 -1.53 23.17 29.64
C ALA A 278 -0.45 24.15 30.13
N GLU A 279 -0.21 25.26 29.42
CA GLU A 279 0.82 26.25 29.76
C GLU A 279 2.22 25.62 29.91
N GLY A 280 2.51 24.58 29.13
CA GLY A 280 3.77 23.83 29.16
C GLY A 280 3.80 22.67 30.16
N ASP A 281 2.75 22.43 30.95
CA ASP A 281 2.67 21.26 31.83
C ASP A 281 2.44 19.97 31.02
N LEU A 282 3.42 19.07 31.02
CA LEU A 282 3.39 17.82 30.27
C LEU A 282 2.31 16.85 30.77
N VAL A 283 2.05 16.79 32.07
CA VAL A 283 1.07 15.87 32.66
C VAL A 283 -0.34 16.34 32.33
N ARG A 284 -0.59 17.63 32.51
CA ARG A 284 -1.87 18.24 32.14
C ARG A 284 -2.10 18.20 30.62
N ALA A 285 -1.05 18.35 29.81
CA ALA A 285 -1.16 18.22 28.36
C ALA A 285 -1.54 16.79 27.94
N GLU A 286 -1.04 15.76 28.63
CA GLU A 286 -1.42 14.37 28.41
C GLU A 286 -2.90 14.11 28.73
N GLU A 287 -3.41 14.66 29.85
CA GLU A 287 -4.83 14.60 30.21
C GLU A 287 -5.72 15.29 29.15
N ILE A 288 -5.32 16.48 28.68
CA ILE A 288 -6.02 17.22 27.63
C ILE A 288 -6.02 16.43 26.31
N LEU A 289 -4.90 15.80 25.95
CA LEU A 289 -4.82 14.94 24.76
C LEU A 289 -5.79 13.77 24.87
N ARG A 290 -5.89 13.12 26.03
CA ARG A 290 -6.81 11.99 26.23
C ARG A 290 -8.26 12.39 25.95
N VAL A 291 -8.68 13.56 26.42
CA VAL A 291 -10.03 14.10 26.16
C VAL A 291 -10.21 14.46 24.68
N LYS A 292 -9.26 15.19 24.09
CA LYS A 292 -9.35 15.69 22.71
C LYS A 292 -9.30 14.59 21.66
N LEU A 293 -8.45 13.59 21.85
CA LEU A 293 -8.32 12.45 20.95
C LEU A 293 -9.54 11.53 21.07
N GLY A 294 -10.10 11.34 22.27
CA GLY A 294 -11.37 10.62 22.45
C GLY A 294 -12.51 11.22 21.62
N GLY A 295 -12.61 12.55 21.55
CA GLY A 295 -13.61 13.23 20.72
C GLY A 295 -13.44 13.04 19.20
N LYS A 296 -12.24 12.65 18.73
CA LYS A 296 -11.99 12.39 17.30
C LYS A 296 -12.65 11.10 16.82
N ALA A 297 -12.71 10.07 17.68
CA ALA A 297 -13.40 8.82 17.36
C ALA A 297 -14.87 9.06 17.02
N SER A 298 -15.57 9.87 17.82
CA SER A 298 -16.98 10.22 17.57
C SER A 298 -17.16 10.97 16.24
N LYS A 299 -16.23 11.86 15.86
CA LYS A 299 -16.27 12.60 14.59
C LYS A 299 -15.89 11.73 13.38
N ALA A 300 -15.10 10.68 13.58
CA ALA A 300 -14.70 9.77 12.52
C ALA A 300 -15.76 8.71 12.22
N SER A 301 -16.66 8.42 13.17
CA SER A 301 -17.62 7.32 13.12
C SER A 301 -18.48 7.24 11.85
N SER A 302 -18.81 8.38 11.23
CA SER A 302 -19.60 8.45 10.00
C SER A 302 -18.81 8.18 8.72
N ARG A 303 -17.48 8.08 8.79
CA ARG A 303 -16.63 7.82 7.61
C ARG A 303 -16.69 6.34 7.23
N VAL A 304 -16.79 6.07 5.94
CA VAL A 304 -16.93 4.70 5.41
C VAL A 304 -15.63 3.92 5.64
N THR A 305 -15.74 2.75 6.26
CA THR A 305 -14.61 1.84 6.52
C THR A 305 -14.75 0.58 5.67
N ALA A 306 -14.33 0.65 4.41
CA ALA A 306 -14.46 -0.46 3.45
C ALA A 306 -13.19 -1.31 3.28
N GLU A 307 -12.07 -0.87 3.85
CA GLU A 307 -10.83 -1.63 3.94
C GLU A 307 -10.70 -2.27 5.34
N GLY A 308 -9.59 -2.93 5.65
CA GLY A 308 -9.36 -3.57 6.95
C GLY A 308 -8.83 -5.00 6.86
N VAL A 309 -9.09 -5.78 7.92
CA VAL A 309 -8.57 -7.15 8.08
C VAL A 309 -9.62 -8.12 8.64
N VAL A 310 -9.45 -9.40 8.34
CA VAL A 310 -10.10 -10.50 9.07
C VAL A 310 -9.08 -11.15 9.98
N ALA A 311 -9.40 -11.28 11.27
CA ALA A 311 -8.61 -11.98 12.26
C ALA A 311 -9.32 -13.26 12.72
N SER A 312 -8.55 -14.29 13.07
CA SER A 312 -9.06 -15.55 13.60
C SER A 312 -8.31 -15.98 14.84
N TYR A 313 -9.00 -16.61 15.78
CA TYR A 313 -8.40 -17.24 16.96
C TYR A 313 -9.05 -18.61 17.19
N ILE A 314 -8.26 -19.64 17.51
CA ILE A 314 -8.75 -20.98 17.84
C ILE A 314 -7.95 -21.49 19.04
N ALA A 315 -8.65 -21.91 20.10
CA ALA A 315 -8.07 -22.56 21.28
C ALA A 315 -9.08 -23.50 21.94
N GLY A 316 -8.68 -24.75 22.22
CA GLY A 316 -9.45 -25.66 23.06
C GLY A 316 -10.88 -25.98 22.58
N GLY A 317 -11.11 -26.10 21.26
CA GLY A 317 -12.45 -26.37 20.69
C GLY A 317 -13.33 -25.12 20.53
N VAL A 318 -12.81 -23.95 20.92
CA VAL A 318 -13.46 -22.65 20.72
C VAL A 318 -12.70 -21.87 19.66
N GLY A 319 -13.43 -21.20 18.77
CA GLY A 319 -12.84 -20.36 17.75
C GLY A 319 -13.65 -19.09 17.50
N ALA A 320 -13.01 -18.11 16.88
CA ALA A 320 -13.63 -16.85 16.50
C ALA A 320 -13.04 -16.33 15.19
N LEU A 321 -13.91 -15.75 14.35
CA LEU A 321 -13.56 -15.01 13.15
C LEU A 321 -14.13 -13.60 13.30
N VAL A 322 -13.31 -12.57 13.11
CA VAL A 322 -13.70 -11.16 13.30
C VAL A 322 -13.27 -10.34 12.10
N GLU A 323 -14.17 -9.51 11.57
CA GLU A 323 -13.85 -8.47 10.58
C GLU A 323 -13.69 -7.12 11.29
N VAL A 324 -12.51 -6.51 11.16
CA VAL A 324 -12.22 -5.17 11.64
C VAL A 324 -11.89 -4.29 10.44
N ASN A 325 -12.64 -3.21 10.27
CA ASN A 325 -12.53 -2.34 9.12
C ASN A 325 -11.80 -1.03 9.42
N SER A 326 -11.17 -0.47 8.40
CA SER A 326 -10.51 0.83 8.36
C SER A 326 -10.92 1.60 7.10
N GLU A 327 -10.61 2.90 7.03
CA GLU A 327 -10.85 3.70 5.83
C GLU A 327 -9.88 3.26 4.70
N THR A 328 -8.60 3.09 5.02
CA THR A 328 -7.55 2.76 4.03
C THR A 328 -6.89 1.41 4.26
N ASP A 329 -6.23 0.89 3.21
CA ASP A 329 -5.45 -0.35 3.27
C ASP A 329 -4.06 -0.15 3.93
N PHE A 330 -3.63 1.10 4.14
CA PHE A 330 -2.42 1.43 4.89
C PHE A 330 -2.61 1.14 6.38
N VAL A 331 -3.75 1.55 6.95
CA VAL A 331 -4.09 1.26 8.35
C VAL A 331 -4.29 -0.23 8.57
N ALA A 332 -4.83 -0.96 7.59
CA ALA A 332 -4.97 -2.42 7.65
C ALA A 332 -3.64 -3.18 7.81
N LYS A 333 -2.50 -2.53 7.53
CA LYS A 333 -1.14 -3.09 7.68
C LYS A 333 -0.40 -2.57 8.91
N ASN A 334 -1.03 -1.70 9.71
CA ASN A 334 -0.43 -1.13 10.92
C ASN A 334 -0.46 -2.13 12.08
N ASP A 335 0.65 -2.23 12.82
CA ASP A 335 0.81 -3.24 13.90
C ASP A 335 -0.20 -3.06 15.04
N ASP A 336 -0.51 -1.82 15.45
CA ASP A 336 -1.50 -1.55 16.51
C ASP A 336 -2.92 -1.97 16.06
N PHE A 337 -3.24 -1.74 14.78
CA PHE A 337 -4.52 -2.17 14.19
C PHE A 337 -4.63 -3.69 14.09
N LEU A 338 -3.55 -4.37 13.68
CA LEU A 338 -3.48 -5.83 13.64
C LEU A 338 -3.61 -6.43 15.05
N ALA A 339 -2.98 -5.80 16.05
CA ALA A 339 -3.09 -6.19 17.45
C ALA A 339 -4.53 -6.04 17.98
N LEU A 340 -5.21 -4.93 17.64
CA LEU A 340 -6.63 -4.73 17.98
C LEU A 340 -7.50 -5.86 17.40
N ALA A 341 -7.32 -6.20 16.12
CA ALA A 341 -8.10 -7.25 15.47
C ALA A 341 -7.84 -8.65 16.06
N ALA A 342 -6.58 -8.98 16.33
CA ALA A 342 -6.21 -10.22 16.98
C ALA A 342 -6.80 -10.33 18.41
N ASN A 343 -6.73 -9.24 19.18
CA ASN A 343 -7.31 -9.18 20.52
C ASN A 343 -8.83 -9.32 20.48
N ALA A 344 -9.51 -8.67 19.53
CA ALA A 344 -10.95 -8.84 19.34
C ALA A 344 -11.33 -10.30 19.07
N ALA A 345 -10.60 -11.00 18.20
CA ALA A 345 -10.84 -12.43 17.92
C ALA A 345 -10.65 -13.30 19.18
N LYS A 346 -9.60 -13.03 19.95
CA LYS A 346 -9.37 -13.74 21.22
C LYS A 346 -10.50 -13.49 22.23
N LEU A 347 -10.91 -12.23 22.42
CA LEU A 347 -11.98 -11.86 23.36
C LEU A 347 -13.32 -12.48 22.98
N VAL A 348 -13.65 -12.53 21.68
CA VAL A 348 -14.84 -13.23 21.19
C VAL A 348 -14.81 -14.69 21.60
N ALA A 349 -13.70 -15.39 21.32
CA ALA A 349 -13.57 -16.80 21.67
C ALA A 349 -13.74 -17.03 23.18
N GLU A 350 -13.02 -16.26 24.00
CA GLU A 350 -12.93 -16.49 25.45
C GLU A 350 -14.18 -16.06 26.23
N ASN A 351 -14.95 -15.07 25.74
CA ASN A 351 -16.02 -14.44 26.54
C ASN A 351 -17.42 -14.61 25.95
N ASN A 352 -17.56 -15.15 24.73
CA ASN A 352 -18.86 -15.36 24.08
C ASN A 352 -19.79 -14.13 24.08
N PRO A 353 -19.33 -12.96 23.59
CA PRO A 353 -20.19 -11.78 23.50
C PRO A 353 -21.35 -12.04 22.53
N VAL A 354 -22.53 -11.54 22.90
CA VAL A 354 -23.77 -11.73 22.11
C VAL A 354 -23.81 -10.88 20.84
N ASP A 355 -23.11 -9.75 20.84
CA ASP A 355 -23.02 -8.82 19.72
C ASP A 355 -21.74 -7.96 19.81
N VAL A 356 -21.54 -7.09 18.82
CA VAL A 356 -20.38 -6.19 18.74
C VAL A 356 -20.35 -5.21 19.93
N ALA A 357 -21.51 -4.76 20.42
CA ALA A 357 -21.56 -3.83 21.55
C ALA A 357 -21.04 -4.50 22.83
N ALA A 358 -21.46 -5.74 23.09
CA ALA A 358 -20.96 -6.55 24.18
C ALA A 358 -19.45 -6.82 24.06
N LEU A 359 -18.95 -7.11 22.85
CA LEU A 359 -17.52 -7.28 22.59
C LEU A 359 -16.72 -6.01 22.88
N LEU A 360 -17.22 -4.85 22.44
CA LEU A 360 -16.56 -3.56 22.66
C LEU A 360 -16.45 -3.19 24.15
N ALA A 361 -17.40 -3.64 24.97
CA ALA A 361 -17.39 -3.43 26.42
C ALA A 361 -16.43 -4.36 27.18
N LEU A 362 -15.85 -5.39 26.54
CA LEU A 362 -14.96 -6.33 27.22
C LEU A 362 -13.60 -5.70 27.56
N PRO A 363 -12.98 -6.08 28.68
CA PRO A 363 -11.61 -5.66 29.01
C PRO A 363 -10.61 -6.18 27.97
N ALA A 364 -9.82 -5.28 27.38
CA ALA A 364 -8.85 -5.58 26.32
C ALA A 364 -7.40 -5.71 26.81
N GLY A 365 -7.19 -5.66 28.12
CA GLY A 365 -5.87 -5.58 28.76
C GLY A 365 -5.57 -4.17 29.25
N ASN A 366 -4.69 -4.05 30.25
CA ASN A 366 -4.24 -2.78 30.84
C ASN A 366 -5.34 -1.90 31.48
N GLY A 367 -6.48 -2.51 31.85
CA GLY A 367 -7.58 -1.80 32.52
C GLY A 367 -8.51 -1.01 31.60
N GLN A 368 -8.33 -1.10 30.28
CA GLN A 368 -9.19 -0.47 29.27
C GLN A 368 -10.14 -1.49 28.62
N THR A 369 -11.30 -1.02 28.20
CA THR A 369 -12.21 -1.77 27.31
C THR A 369 -11.70 -1.80 25.88
N LEU A 370 -12.17 -2.77 25.09
CA LEU A 370 -11.82 -2.87 23.66
C LEU A 370 -12.23 -1.61 22.88
N ASP A 371 -13.35 -0.98 23.25
CA ASP A 371 -13.78 0.28 22.65
C ASP A 371 -12.84 1.44 22.95
N GLU A 372 -12.33 1.53 24.19
CA GLU A 372 -11.36 2.56 24.57
C GLU A 372 -10.04 2.39 23.83
N VAL A 373 -9.58 1.15 23.64
CA VAL A 373 -8.38 0.86 22.82
C VAL A 373 -8.62 1.28 21.37
N ARG A 374 -9.77 0.91 20.79
CA ARG A 374 -10.16 1.31 19.42
C ARG A 374 -10.24 2.83 19.27
N ALA A 375 -10.90 3.51 20.21
CA ALA A 375 -11.08 4.97 20.18
C ALA A 375 -9.74 5.72 20.33
N ALA A 376 -8.86 5.25 21.21
CA ALA A 376 -7.51 5.78 21.34
C ALA A 376 -6.72 5.62 20.03
N LEU A 377 -6.86 4.47 19.36
CA LEU A 377 -6.19 4.20 18.10
C LEU A 377 -6.72 5.11 16.97
N ILE A 378 -8.01 5.41 16.92
CA ILE A 378 -8.57 6.43 16.01
C ILE A 378 -7.97 7.81 16.30
N GLY A 379 -7.82 8.16 17.57
CA GLY A 379 -7.19 9.42 17.97
C GLY A 379 -5.74 9.54 17.48
N LYS A 380 -4.98 8.45 17.59
CA LYS A 380 -3.57 8.33 17.17
C LYS A 380 -3.43 8.34 15.64
N ILE A 381 -4.19 7.50 14.94
CA ILE A 381 -4.07 7.29 13.48
C ILE A 381 -4.80 8.36 12.68
N GLY A 382 -5.96 8.83 13.15
CA GLY A 382 -6.78 9.84 12.46
C GLY A 382 -7.81 9.28 11.46
N GLU A 383 -7.87 7.97 11.29
CA GLU A 383 -8.87 7.25 10.49
C GLU A 383 -9.90 6.56 11.36
N ASN A 384 -11.13 6.46 10.85
CA ASN A 384 -12.17 5.63 11.43
C ASN A 384 -11.77 4.15 11.37
N MET A 385 -12.15 3.42 12.41
CA MET A 385 -12.06 1.98 12.44
C MET A 385 -13.21 1.38 13.24
N THR A 386 -13.71 0.25 12.76
CA THR A 386 -14.89 -0.41 13.30
C THR A 386 -14.66 -1.90 13.42
N ILE A 387 -15.12 -2.50 14.53
CA ILE A 387 -15.30 -3.96 14.59
C ILE A 387 -16.68 -4.22 14.01
N ARG A 388 -16.74 -4.82 12.83
CA ARG A 388 -17.98 -4.85 12.04
C ARG A 388 -18.87 -6.03 12.36
N ARG A 389 -18.26 -7.22 12.43
CA ARG A 389 -18.97 -8.48 12.68
C ARG A 389 -18.00 -9.53 13.19
N PHE A 390 -18.54 -10.49 13.92
CA PHE A 390 -17.81 -11.69 14.31
C PHE A 390 -18.70 -12.92 14.25
N GLN A 391 -18.07 -14.07 14.14
CA GLN A 391 -18.68 -15.37 14.37
C GLN A 391 -17.85 -16.12 15.39
N ARG A 392 -18.50 -16.62 16.45
CA ARG A 392 -17.89 -17.54 17.41
C ARG A 392 -18.29 -18.98 17.09
N PHE A 393 -17.40 -19.90 17.40
CA PHE A 393 -17.57 -21.33 17.31
C PHE A 393 -17.24 -21.95 18.65
N GLU A 394 -18.06 -22.89 19.08
CA GLU A 394 -17.79 -23.75 20.23
C GLU A 394 -18.27 -25.14 19.87
N THR A 395 -17.34 -26.09 19.84
CA THR A 395 -17.60 -27.42 19.31
C THR A 395 -16.75 -28.48 19.99
N THR A 396 -17.28 -29.70 20.01
CA THR A 396 -16.52 -30.90 20.35
C THR A 396 -15.77 -31.47 19.13
N ALA A 397 -16.05 -30.95 17.94
CA ALA A 397 -15.36 -31.27 16.70
C ALA A 397 -14.02 -30.51 16.61
N LYS A 398 -13.37 -30.57 15.45
CA LYS A 398 -12.16 -29.78 15.17
C LYS A 398 -12.51 -28.50 14.42
N LEU A 399 -11.69 -27.48 14.63
CA LEU A 399 -11.74 -26.21 13.89
C LEU A 399 -10.44 -26.03 13.09
N ALA A 400 -10.58 -25.61 11.83
CA ALA A 400 -9.45 -25.17 11.01
C ALA A 400 -9.72 -23.75 10.51
N SER A 401 -8.71 -22.88 10.57
CA SER A 401 -8.77 -21.55 9.98
C SER A 401 -7.82 -21.42 8.79
N TYR A 402 -8.19 -20.54 7.85
CA TYR A 402 -7.32 -20.10 6.77
C TYR A 402 -7.52 -18.60 6.52
N LEU A 403 -6.41 -17.86 6.49
CA LEU A 403 -6.38 -16.44 6.16
C LEU A 403 -5.65 -16.27 4.82
N HIS A 404 -6.31 -15.70 3.83
CA HIS A 404 -5.69 -15.33 2.55
C HIS A 404 -5.21 -13.88 2.59
N GLY A 405 -3.96 -13.70 3.04
CA GLY A 405 -3.47 -12.40 3.47
C GLY A 405 -4.31 -11.89 4.64
N ALA A 406 -4.71 -10.62 4.60
CA ALA A 406 -5.60 -10.04 5.62
C ALA A 406 -7.06 -9.86 5.13
N ARG A 407 -7.33 -10.11 3.85
CA ARG A 407 -8.60 -9.75 3.17
C ARG A 407 -9.71 -10.78 3.32
N ILE A 408 -9.36 -12.06 3.41
CA ILE A 408 -10.33 -13.16 3.46
C ILE A 408 -9.93 -14.06 4.61
N GLY A 409 -10.89 -14.36 5.48
CA GLY A 409 -10.71 -15.35 6.54
C GLY A 409 -11.82 -16.38 6.51
N VAL A 410 -11.46 -17.63 6.76
CA VAL A 410 -12.37 -18.77 6.81
C VAL A 410 -12.13 -19.56 8.08
N ILE A 411 -13.20 -19.96 8.75
CA ILE A 411 -13.19 -21.04 9.74
C ILE A 411 -14.09 -22.17 9.27
N VAL A 412 -13.60 -23.40 9.40
CA VAL A 412 -14.31 -24.65 9.09
C VAL A 412 -14.38 -25.50 10.35
N GLU A 413 -15.59 -25.95 10.66
CA GLU A 413 -15.85 -26.98 11.66
C GLU A 413 -15.95 -28.34 10.97
N PHE A 414 -15.17 -29.32 11.44
CA PHE A 414 -15.09 -30.63 10.81
C PHE A 414 -14.79 -31.75 11.81
N ASP A 415 -15.22 -32.96 11.47
CA ASP A 415 -14.80 -34.20 12.13
C ASP A 415 -13.89 -34.98 11.18
N GLY A 416 -12.69 -35.32 11.65
CA GLY A 416 -11.72 -36.09 10.87
C GLY A 416 -10.39 -36.27 11.60
N ALA A 417 -9.68 -37.34 11.29
CA ALA A 417 -8.36 -37.60 11.88
C ALA A 417 -7.31 -36.60 11.39
N ASP A 418 -7.30 -36.33 10.08
CA ASP A 418 -6.31 -35.48 9.41
C ASP A 418 -6.71 -33.99 9.45
N GLU A 419 -5.98 -33.20 10.22
CA GLU A 419 -6.19 -31.75 10.34
C GLU A 419 -5.86 -30.99 9.05
N GLN A 420 -5.00 -31.54 8.19
CA GLN A 420 -4.65 -30.89 6.93
C GLN A 420 -5.85 -30.81 6.00
N VAL A 421 -6.78 -31.77 6.07
CA VAL A 421 -8.02 -31.76 5.29
C VAL A 421 -8.87 -30.55 5.65
N GLY A 422 -9.03 -30.23 6.93
CA GLY A 422 -9.77 -29.03 7.37
C GLY A 422 -9.15 -27.74 6.83
N LYS A 423 -7.82 -27.63 6.85
CA LYS A 423 -7.10 -26.47 6.28
C LYS A 423 -7.26 -26.37 4.77
N ASP A 424 -7.24 -27.50 4.07
CA ASP A 424 -7.41 -27.58 2.63
C ASP A 424 -8.82 -27.18 2.19
N VAL A 425 -9.84 -27.58 2.97
CA VAL A 425 -11.23 -27.13 2.78
C VAL A 425 -11.34 -25.63 3.05
N ALA A 426 -10.75 -25.11 4.13
CA ALA A 426 -10.78 -23.67 4.44
C ALA A 426 -10.13 -22.83 3.31
N MET A 427 -9.01 -23.29 2.77
CA MET A 427 -8.35 -22.68 1.61
C MET A 427 -9.23 -22.75 0.35
N HIS A 428 -9.89 -23.87 0.12
CA HIS A 428 -10.81 -24.03 -1.00
C HIS A 428 -12.00 -23.06 -0.90
N ILE A 429 -12.62 -22.95 0.27
CA ILE A 429 -13.72 -22.00 0.53
C ILE A 429 -13.28 -20.56 0.24
N ALA A 430 -12.07 -20.17 0.70
CA ALA A 430 -11.55 -18.83 0.43
C ALA A 430 -11.39 -18.54 -1.08
N ALA A 431 -11.06 -19.56 -1.87
CA ALA A 431 -10.87 -19.44 -3.32
C ALA A 431 -12.20 -19.49 -4.10
N MET A 432 -13.06 -20.47 -3.79
CA MET A 432 -14.26 -20.79 -4.57
C MET A 432 -15.54 -20.16 -4.04
N LYS A 433 -15.50 -19.59 -2.83
CA LYS A 433 -16.59 -18.81 -2.22
C LYS A 433 -17.96 -19.51 -2.27
N PRO A 434 -18.08 -20.78 -1.84
CA PRO A 434 -19.37 -21.42 -1.72
C PRO A 434 -20.28 -20.62 -0.79
N VAL A 435 -21.56 -20.56 -1.14
CA VAL A 435 -22.60 -19.88 -0.36
C VAL A 435 -23.17 -20.83 0.69
N ALA A 436 -23.12 -22.14 0.44
CA ALA A 436 -23.68 -23.15 1.32
C ALA A 436 -22.83 -24.43 1.35
N LEU A 437 -23.06 -25.27 2.36
CA LEU A 437 -22.39 -26.57 2.48
C LEU A 437 -22.82 -27.53 1.36
N SER A 438 -24.13 -27.72 1.20
CA SER A 438 -24.74 -28.54 0.16
C SER A 438 -25.77 -27.74 -0.64
N SER A 439 -26.23 -28.29 -1.77
CA SER A 439 -27.26 -27.67 -2.60
C SER A 439 -28.59 -27.48 -1.87
N ASP A 440 -28.91 -28.36 -0.94
CA ASP A 440 -30.13 -28.27 -0.12
C ASP A 440 -30.07 -27.11 0.89
N ASN A 441 -28.87 -26.58 1.16
CA ASN A 441 -28.67 -25.46 2.07
C ASN A 441 -28.58 -24.10 1.35
N VAL A 442 -28.71 -24.08 0.01
CA VAL A 442 -28.70 -22.82 -0.74
C VAL A 442 -30.03 -22.08 -0.50
N PRO A 443 -30.00 -20.79 -0.09
CA PRO A 443 -31.22 -20.02 0.12
C PRO A 443 -32.14 -20.00 -1.10
N ALA A 444 -33.44 -20.24 -0.88
CA ALA A 444 -34.44 -20.28 -1.95
C ALA A 444 -34.49 -18.98 -2.78
N GLU A 445 -34.24 -17.83 -2.14
CA GLU A 445 -34.18 -16.53 -2.82
C GLU A 445 -33.07 -16.48 -3.90
N LEU A 446 -31.93 -17.10 -3.65
CA LEU A 446 -30.83 -17.15 -4.63
C LEU A 446 -31.14 -18.09 -5.79
N ILE A 447 -31.81 -19.21 -5.49
CA ILE A 447 -32.28 -20.16 -6.51
C ILE A 447 -33.30 -19.49 -7.43
N GLU A 448 -34.26 -18.76 -6.88
CA GLU A 448 -35.27 -18.04 -7.67
C GLU A 448 -34.67 -16.88 -8.45
N LYS A 449 -33.68 -16.18 -7.90
CA LYS A 449 -32.93 -15.16 -8.63
C LYS A 449 -32.21 -15.74 -9.84
N GLU A 450 -31.52 -16.86 -9.67
CA GLU A 450 -30.86 -17.56 -10.78
C GLU A 450 -31.87 -18.06 -11.82
N ARG A 451 -33.00 -18.61 -11.38
CA ARG A 451 -34.10 -19.03 -12.28
C ARG A 451 -34.64 -17.85 -13.09
N SER A 452 -34.79 -16.68 -12.47
CA SER A 452 -35.21 -15.46 -13.14
C SER A 452 -34.18 -15.00 -14.18
N VAL A 453 -32.89 -15.06 -13.87
CA VAL A 453 -31.82 -14.71 -14.82
C VAL A 453 -31.83 -15.67 -16.02
N ALA A 454 -31.93 -16.97 -15.77
CA ALA A 454 -32.02 -17.97 -16.83
C ALA A 454 -33.25 -17.78 -17.74
N LYS A 455 -34.38 -17.36 -17.16
CA LYS A 455 -35.59 -17.01 -17.91
C LYS A 455 -35.37 -15.79 -18.81
N LEU A 456 -34.83 -14.70 -18.27
CA LEU A 456 -34.53 -13.50 -19.06
C LEU A 456 -33.60 -13.80 -20.24
N LYS A 457 -32.58 -14.63 -20.03
CA LYS A 457 -31.69 -15.08 -21.10
C LYS A 457 -32.41 -15.91 -22.16
N ALA A 458 -33.34 -16.79 -21.75
CA ALA A 458 -34.13 -17.56 -22.70
C ALA A 458 -35.08 -16.68 -23.53
N ASP A 459 -35.64 -15.64 -22.94
CA ASP A 459 -36.48 -14.65 -23.63
C ASP A 459 -35.66 -13.83 -24.64
N GLU A 460 -34.42 -13.44 -24.28
CA GLU A 460 -33.48 -12.77 -25.18
C GLU A 460 -33.08 -13.67 -26.37
N ASP A 461 -32.73 -14.94 -26.11
CA ASP A 461 -32.42 -15.92 -27.16
C ASP A 461 -33.61 -16.10 -28.13
N ALA A 462 -34.84 -16.11 -27.60
CA ALA A 462 -36.05 -16.22 -28.39
C ALA A 462 -36.25 -14.99 -29.28
N ALA A 463 -36.07 -13.78 -28.73
CA ALA A 463 -36.15 -12.53 -29.49
C ALA A 463 -35.08 -12.48 -30.60
N ALA A 464 -33.85 -12.92 -30.31
CA ALA A 464 -32.76 -12.99 -31.29
C ALA A 464 -33.05 -14.01 -32.40
N ALA A 465 -33.64 -15.16 -32.08
CA ALA A 465 -34.06 -16.15 -33.07
C ALA A 465 -35.12 -15.59 -34.03
N VAL A 466 -36.15 -14.91 -33.49
CA VAL A 466 -37.19 -14.25 -34.28
C VAL A 466 -36.59 -13.19 -35.21
N ALA A 467 -35.72 -12.31 -34.69
CA ALA A 467 -35.07 -11.27 -35.48
C ALA A 467 -34.19 -11.85 -36.60
N ALA A 468 -33.59 -13.03 -36.38
CA ALA A 468 -32.77 -13.74 -37.36
C ALA A 468 -33.57 -14.66 -38.31
N GLY A 469 -34.91 -14.69 -38.23
CA GLY A 469 -35.76 -15.59 -39.01
C GLY A 469 -35.56 -17.08 -38.70
N LYS A 470 -35.02 -17.40 -37.52
CA LYS A 470 -34.78 -18.77 -37.04
C LYS A 470 -35.93 -19.24 -36.15
N PRO A 471 -36.23 -20.55 -36.11
CA PRO A 471 -37.26 -21.08 -35.22
C PRO A 471 -36.88 -20.85 -33.75
N VAL A 472 -37.87 -20.42 -32.95
CA VAL A 472 -37.73 -20.30 -31.50
C VAL A 472 -37.68 -21.70 -30.88
N GLN A 473 -36.90 -21.84 -29.82
CA GLN A 473 -36.80 -23.12 -29.11
C GLN A 473 -38.15 -23.52 -28.48
N PRO A 474 -38.56 -24.78 -28.60
CA PRO A 474 -39.75 -25.31 -27.93
C PRO A 474 -39.74 -25.10 -26.40
N ALA A 475 -40.92 -24.93 -25.81
CA ALA A 475 -41.09 -24.63 -24.39
C ALA A 475 -40.50 -25.69 -23.45
N ASP A 476 -40.54 -26.97 -23.84
CA ASP A 476 -39.94 -28.08 -23.10
C ASP A 476 -38.40 -28.01 -23.09
N ILE A 477 -37.78 -27.59 -24.19
CA ILE A 477 -36.33 -27.36 -24.27
C ILE A 477 -35.95 -26.17 -23.40
N VAL A 478 -36.72 -25.08 -23.45
CA VAL A 478 -36.50 -23.91 -22.59
C VAL A 478 -36.57 -24.30 -21.11
N ALA A 479 -37.61 -25.04 -20.69
CA ALA A 479 -37.74 -25.51 -19.31
C ALA A 479 -36.53 -26.35 -18.86
N LYS A 480 -36.07 -27.30 -19.68
CA LYS A 480 -34.87 -28.10 -19.40
C LYS A 480 -33.60 -27.24 -19.29
N ARG A 481 -33.45 -26.21 -20.12
CA ARG A 481 -32.30 -25.28 -20.04
C ARG A 481 -32.32 -24.48 -18.75
N LEU A 482 -33.49 -23.96 -18.35
CA LEU A 482 -33.65 -23.22 -17.08
C LEU A 482 -33.27 -24.10 -15.89
N GLU A 483 -33.79 -25.32 -15.84
CA GLU A 483 -33.46 -26.28 -14.78
C GLU A 483 -31.99 -26.67 -14.82
N GLY A 484 -31.40 -26.87 -16.00
CA GLY A 484 -29.97 -27.08 -16.16
C GLY A 484 -29.11 -25.92 -15.67
N SER A 485 -29.54 -24.67 -15.87
CA SER A 485 -28.85 -23.47 -15.36
C SER A 485 -28.87 -23.45 -13.84
N VAL A 486 -30.03 -23.69 -13.23
CA VAL A 486 -30.17 -23.76 -11.77
C VAL A 486 -29.30 -24.89 -11.19
N GLN A 487 -29.32 -26.08 -11.80
CA GLN A 487 -28.48 -27.20 -11.38
C GLN A 487 -26.99 -26.91 -11.49
N LYS A 488 -26.57 -26.19 -12.54
CA LYS A 488 -25.19 -25.73 -12.69
C LYS A 488 -24.82 -24.75 -11.59
N TYR A 489 -25.66 -23.74 -11.34
CA TYR A 489 -25.47 -22.77 -10.27
C TYR A 489 -25.34 -23.44 -8.90
N LEU A 490 -26.24 -24.36 -8.57
CA LEU A 490 -26.19 -25.12 -7.32
C LEU A 490 -24.86 -25.85 -7.14
N LYS A 491 -24.32 -26.47 -8.21
CA LYS A 491 -22.99 -27.11 -8.17
C LYS A 491 -21.85 -26.11 -7.96
N GLU A 492 -21.99 -24.89 -8.47
CA GLU A 492 -20.98 -23.84 -8.34
C GLU A 492 -21.00 -23.19 -6.95
N VAL A 493 -22.15 -23.09 -6.28
CA VAL A 493 -22.26 -22.39 -4.98
C VAL A 493 -22.33 -23.31 -3.76
N SER A 494 -22.41 -24.63 -3.96
CA SER A 494 -22.42 -25.62 -2.88
C SER A 494 -21.05 -26.24 -2.69
N LEU A 495 -20.46 -26.09 -1.49
CA LEU A 495 -19.11 -26.56 -1.18
C LEU A 495 -18.88 -28.03 -1.59
N LEU A 496 -19.78 -28.93 -1.19
CA LEU A 496 -19.63 -30.37 -1.45
C LEU A 496 -19.58 -30.71 -2.95
N ASN A 497 -20.24 -29.92 -3.79
CA ASN A 497 -20.33 -30.15 -5.22
C ASN A 497 -19.19 -29.50 -6.02
N GLN A 498 -18.46 -28.56 -5.42
CA GLN A 498 -17.35 -27.86 -6.08
C GLN A 498 -16.18 -28.82 -6.37
N ALA A 499 -15.52 -28.61 -7.51
CA ALA A 499 -14.29 -29.31 -7.87
C ALA A 499 -13.14 -28.83 -6.97
N PHE A 500 -12.40 -29.75 -6.37
CA PHE A 500 -11.39 -29.40 -5.38
C PHE A 500 -10.21 -28.65 -6.01
N VAL A 501 -9.85 -27.47 -5.47
CA VAL A 501 -8.84 -26.57 -6.06
C VAL A 501 -7.45 -27.21 -6.18
N LYS A 502 -7.08 -28.12 -5.27
CA LYS A 502 -5.80 -28.84 -5.33
C LYS A 502 -5.84 -30.08 -6.23
N ASN A 503 -7.02 -30.55 -6.60
CA ASN A 503 -7.22 -31.69 -7.48
C ASN A 503 -8.60 -31.59 -8.14
N ASP A 504 -8.65 -30.98 -9.32
CA ASP A 504 -9.87 -30.71 -10.09
C ASP A 504 -10.56 -31.97 -10.63
N LYS A 505 -9.92 -33.15 -10.49
CA LYS A 505 -10.48 -34.43 -10.90
C LYS A 505 -11.52 -35.00 -9.93
N GLN A 506 -11.69 -34.38 -8.77
CA GLN A 506 -12.68 -34.80 -7.79
C GLN A 506 -13.39 -33.61 -7.13
N SER A 507 -14.60 -33.85 -6.62
CA SER A 507 -15.31 -32.86 -5.80
C SER A 507 -14.77 -32.82 -4.37
N ILE A 508 -15.13 -31.78 -3.63
CA ILE A 508 -14.89 -31.72 -2.18
C ILE A 508 -15.54 -32.89 -1.47
N GLU A 509 -16.78 -33.26 -1.83
CA GLU A 509 -17.47 -34.41 -1.22
C GLU A 509 -16.69 -35.73 -1.43
N GLN A 510 -16.17 -35.95 -2.63
CA GLN A 510 -15.35 -37.13 -2.93
C GLN A 510 -14.07 -37.14 -2.10
N MET A 511 -13.34 -36.01 -2.08
CA MET A 511 -12.13 -35.86 -1.27
C MET A 511 -12.38 -36.09 0.22
N LEU A 512 -13.47 -35.55 0.76
CA LEU A 512 -13.86 -35.71 2.16
C LEU A 512 -14.17 -37.17 2.49
N LYS A 513 -14.90 -37.88 1.61
CA LYS A 513 -15.17 -39.32 1.76
C LYS A 513 -13.89 -40.15 1.73
N GLU A 514 -12.98 -39.88 0.80
CA GLU A 514 -11.67 -40.57 0.70
C GLU A 514 -10.83 -40.39 1.97
N LYS A 515 -10.96 -39.24 2.63
CA LYS A 515 -10.21 -38.90 3.85
C LYS A 515 -10.95 -39.22 5.15
N ALA A 516 -12.14 -39.82 5.07
CA ALA A 516 -13.01 -40.07 6.22
C ALA A 516 -13.22 -38.81 7.09
N THR A 517 -13.43 -37.67 6.42
CA THR A 517 -13.65 -36.36 7.05
C THR A 517 -15.04 -35.84 6.69
N THR A 518 -15.74 -35.23 7.64
CA THR A 518 -17.03 -34.55 7.42
C THR A 518 -16.93 -33.08 7.83
N VAL A 519 -17.43 -32.18 6.99
CA VAL A 519 -17.53 -30.75 7.32
C VAL A 519 -18.92 -30.49 7.89
N LYS A 520 -19.00 -29.87 9.05
CA LYS A 520 -20.25 -29.53 9.75
C LYS A 520 -20.75 -28.15 9.37
N SER A 521 -19.85 -27.17 9.40
CA SER A 521 -20.18 -25.78 9.14
C SER A 521 -18.94 -25.02 8.67
N PHE A 522 -19.14 -23.87 8.04
CA PHE A 522 -18.08 -22.93 7.76
C PHE A 522 -18.58 -21.49 7.86
N THR A 523 -17.67 -20.56 8.07
CA THR A 523 -17.92 -19.14 7.88
C THR A 523 -16.76 -18.53 7.12
N MET A 524 -17.08 -17.69 6.16
CA MET A 524 -16.11 -16.92 5.40
C MET A 524 -16.47 -15.44 5.54
N TYR A 525 -15.47 -14.63 5.87
CA TYR A 525 -15.57 -13.17 5.75
C TYR A 525 -14.62 -12.68 4.68
N VAL A 526 -15.11 -11.74 3.88
CA VAL A 526 -14.32 -10.94 2.94
C VAL A 526 -14.40 -9.48 3.41
N VAL A 527 -13.25 -8.85 3.63
CA VAL A 527 -13.17 -7.45 4.07
C VAL A 527 -13.97 -6.54 3.15
N GLY A 528 -14.86 -5.74 3.74
CA GLY A 528 -15.64 -4.74 3.03
C GLY A 528 -16.79 -5.32 2.20
N GLU A 529 -17.06 -6.62 2.29
CA GLU A 529 -18.18 -7.25 1.58
C GLU A 529 -19.50 -6.57 1.92
N GLY A 530 -20.24 -6.12 0.91
CA GLY A 530 -21.50 -5.40 1.10
C GLY A 530 -21.35 -3.95 1.57
N ILE A 531 -20.13 -3.41 1.66
CA ILE A 531 -19.90 -1.98 1.86
C ILE A 531 -19.68 -1.35 0.49
N GLU A 532 -20.49 -0.35 0.16
CA GLU A 532 -20.27 0.45 -1.03
C GLU A 532 -18.98 1.25 -0.86
N LYS A 533 -17.98 0.94 -1.69
CA LYS A 533 -16.74 1.71 -1.69
C LYS A 533 -17.04 3.07 -2.32
N LYS A 534 -16.69 4.13 -1.60
CA LYS A 534 -16.68 5.48 -2.17
C LYS A 534 -15.74 5.48 -3.37
N VAL A 535 -16.28 5.67 -4.57
CA VAL A 535 -15.47 5.84 -5.77
C VAL A 535 -15.14 7.32 -5.86
N ASP A 536 -13.96 7.67 -5.37
CA ASP A 536 -13.47 9.04 -5.45
C ASP A 536 -12.96 9.31 -6.87
N ASP A 537 -13.66 10.15 -7.62
CA ASP A 537 -13.13 10.75 -8.84
C ASP A 537 -12.24 11.91 -8.42
N PHE A 538 -10.96 11.61 -8.22
CA PHE A 538 -9.96 12.60 -7.84
C PHE A 538 -9.95 13.80 -8.79
N ALA A 539 -10.23 13.61 -10.09
CA ALA A 539 -10.28 14.73 -11.04
C ALA A 539 -11.51 15.61 -10.80
N ALA A 540 -12.67 15.02 -10.52
CA ALA A 540 -13.88 15.76 -10.18
C ALA A 540 -13.81 16.43 -8.80
N GLU A 541 -13.19 15.78 -7.80
CA GLU A 541 -13.00 16.33 -6.46
C GLU A 541 -12.03 17.52 -6.50
N VAL A 542 -10.92 17.39 -7.23
CA VAL A 542 -10.01 18.51 -7.51
C VAL A 542 -10.76 19.61 -8.25
N ALA A 543 -11.56 19.29 -9.28
CA ALA A 543 -12.35 20.29 -10.00
C ALA A 543 -13.39 20.99 -9.10
N ALA A 544 -14.03 20.27 -8.17
CA ALA A 544 -15.01 20.82 -7.23
C ALA A 544 -14.35 21.69 -6.16
N GLN A 545 -13.19 21.30 -5.62
CA GLN A 545 -12.41 22.16 -4.72
C GLN A 545 -11.99 23.45 -5.44
N MET A 546 -11.49 23.33 -6.68
CA MET A 546 -11.16 24.50 -7.51
C MET A 546 -12.39 25.35 -7.84
N ALA A 547 -13.59 24.75 -7.91
CA ALA A 547 -14.84 25.48 -8.12
C ALA A 547 -15.42 26.11 -6.83
N SER A 548 -15.03 25.63 -5.65
CA SER A 548 -15.47 26.14 -4.34
C SER A 548 -14.59 27.25 -3.78
N ILE A 549 -13.34 27.29 -4.23
CA ILE A 549 -12.49 28.46 -4.03
C ILE A 549 -13.08 29.56 -4.93
N GLN A 550 -13.54 29.18 -6.16
CA GLN A 550 -14.57 29.75 -7.05
C GLN A 550 -15.10 31.17 -6.83
N GLY A 551 -15.84 31.27 -5.74
CA GLY A 551 -16.95 32.18 -5.52
C GLY A 551 -17.39 32.14 -4.08
#